data_AF-A0A947RQC5-F1
#
_entry.id   AF-A0A947RQC5-F1
#
_cell.length_a   1.000
_cell.length_b   1.000
_cell.length_c   1.000
_cell.angle_alpha   90.00
_cell.angle_beta   90.00
_cell.angle_gamma   90.00
#
_symmetry.space_group_name_H-M   'P 1'
#
loop_
_entity.id
_entity.type
_entity.pdbx_description
1 polymer ?
#
loop_
_entity_poly.entity_id
_entity_poly.type
_entity_poly.pdbx_seq_one_letter_code
_entity_poly.pdbx_strand_id
1 'polypeptide(L)'
;MSKRTRSHNAQKVIERMGKKLNRQIVGSLAGCVHCGLCTDSCHYVLANPGDPTYAPAYKADQIRKIFKRHYDWTGRVVPWWVKAKSVSSDEDLEALKDTVFGKCTNCRRCSLNCPMGVDYATFNRMARGLLVSVGVMPEGVAVVSKDQWEIGNQMGVLKEDYLETLDWLSEEMQDELGDESAVIPIDKEDADVVYSINPREVKYDPRTISDAAKIFHQAGENWTMPSEGWDMTNFGLFSGDDDLGGSVARRLFEKTSALRGRKLVISECGHGYRSTRCEGQNWAQMDVDFEMESSVNTMLRYIEQGRIKVDKSRNKTPVTFHDSCNNARSCGLTEEPRALLRLVCEDFREMHPNRAENYCCTGGGGAMSMSEYTPRRLKSGKVKAEQLEATGAQIVVTSCHNCVDGLQDVIRHYKLDMKVTQLVNLVAKALVVEKPVPVEAVPTPAEEVAAITAEVSAATPAPVAAADAAPRGSLDGYTILVTDDEPDFVTFASAILEDHGARVLQAHSGEEAMETARREMPDLMTLDLSMPGTSGSEVFERMRRDPELGQLPIFIITGQPELRRLIYDRDVRSPEGYLDKPITEQGLLFNIRKALNVPH
;
A
#
# COMPACT_ATOMS: atom_id res chain seq x y z
N MET A 1 -3.47 54.22 -1.06
CA MET A 1 -3.64 52.83 -0.61
C MET A 1 -2.31 52.11 -0.79
N SER A 2 -1.62 51.79 0.30
CA SER A 2 -0.36 51.03 0.26
C SER A 2 -0.60 49.71 -0.49
N LYS A 3 0.13 49.47 -1.58
CA LYS A 3 0.17 48.16 -2.23
C LYS A 3 0.76 47.21 -1.19
N ARG A 4 -0.07 46.48 -0.45
CA ARG A 4 0.40 45.34 0.35
C ARG A 4 1.16 44.42 -0.61
N THR A 5 2.48 44.39 -0.49
CA THR A 5 3.35 43.50 -1.25
C THR A 5 2.91 42.08 -0.93
N ARG A 6 2.48 41.32 -1.95
CA ARG A 6 2.13 39.91 -1.76
C ARG A 6 3.39 39.10 -1.48
N SER A 7 3.27 38.00 -0.75
CA SER A 7 4.36 37.03 -0.68
C SER A 7 4.64 36.47 -2.08
N HIS A 8 5.90 36.06 -2.29
CA HIS A 8 6.35 35.45 -3.53
C HIS A 8 5.53 34.20 -3.90
N ASN A 9 5.27 33.36 -2.91
CA ASN A 9 4.48 32.13 -3.09
C ASN A 9 3.03 32.44 -3.46
N ALA A 10 2.40 33.43 -2.80
CA ALA A 10 1.05 33.85 -3.14
C ALA A 10 0.96 34.38 -4.58
N GLN A 11 1.98 35.13 -5.03
CA GLN A 11 2.06 35.62 -6.41
C GLN A 11 2.19 34.47 -7.42
N LYS A 12 3.08 33.50 -7.15
CA LYS A 12 3.26 32.31 -8.01
C LYS A 12 1.99 31.46 -8.11
N VAL A 13 1.27 31.24 -7.00
CA VAL A 13 -0.01 30.50 -7.00
C VAL A 13 -1.01 31.17 -7.93
N ILE A 14 -1.14 32.50 -7.87
CA ILE A 14 -2.05 33.26 -8.74
C ILE A 14 -1.62 33.10 -10.20
N GLU A 15 -0.35 33.32 -10.52
CA GLU A 15 0.16 33.21 -11.90
C GLU A 15 -0.09 31.81 -12.50
N ARG A 16 0.24 30.77 -11.73
CA ARG A 16 0.10 29.36 -12.16
C ARG A 16 -1.35 28.92 -12.27
N MET A 17 -2.27 29.50 -11.50
CA MET A 17 -3.70 29.19 -11.61
C MET A 17 -4.18 29.37 -13.04
N GLY A 18 -3.81 30.47 -13.71
CA GLY A 18 -4.20 30.75 -15.09
C GLY A 18 -3.77 29.66 -16.08
N LYS A 19 -2.62 29.02 -15.86
CA LYS A 19 -2.12 27.93 -16.71
C LYS A 19 -2.86 26.61 -16.49
N LYS A 20 -3.48 26.41 -15.32
CA LYS A 20 -4.25 25.20 -15.00
C LYS A 20 -5.76 25.34 -15.26
N LEU A 21 -6.26 26.54 -15.61
CA LEU A 21 -7.66 26.73 -15.95
C LEU A 21 -7.99 26.11 -17.32
N ASN A 22 -9.00 25.25 -17.35
CA ASN A 22 -9.59 24.71 -18.57
C ASN A 22 -11.11 24.85 -18.53
N ARG A 23 -11.80 24.49 -19.62
CA ARG A 23 -13.27 24.63 -19.75
C ARG A 23 -14.02 23.94 -18.60
N GLN A 24 -13.62 22.73 -18.21
CA GLN A 24 -14.27 21.95 -17.14
C GLN A 24 -14.11 22.63 -15.77
N ILE A 25 -12.90 23.09 -15.46
CA ILE A 25 -12.58 23.78 -14.20
C ILE A 25 -13.33 25.11 -14.13
N VAL A 26 -13.29 25.92 -15.19
CA VAL A 26 -13.98 27.21 -15.24
C VAL A 26 -15.49 27.02 -15.11
N GLY A 27 -16.08 26.05 -15.82
CA GLY A 27 -17.49 25.69 -15.69
C GLY A 27 -17.87 25.32 -14.25
N SER A 28 -17.05 24.51 -13.58
CA SER A 28 -17.28 24.11 -12.18
C SER A 28 -17.10 25.26 -11.18
N LEU A 29 -16.16 26.18 -11.44
CA LEU A 29 -15.93 27.36 -10.60
C LEU A 29 -17.07 28.40 -10.75
N ALA A 30 -17.68 28.51 -11.93
CA ALA A 30 -18.74 29.47 -12.21
C ALA A 30 -20.16 28.92 -11.96
N GLY A 31 -20.40 27.62 -12.13
CA GLY A 31 -21.75 27.03 -12.18
C GLY A 31 -22.44 26.82 -10.83
N CYS A 32 -21.78 27.05 -9.69
CA CYS A 32 -22.39 26.82 -8.39
C CYS A 32 -23.46 27.87 -8.04
N VAL A 33 -24.66 27.41 -7.72
CA VAL A 33 -25.81 28.25 -7.29
C VAL A 33 -26.05 28.20 -5.77
N HIS A 34 -25.12 27.62 -5.00
CA HIS A 34 -25.20 27.50 -3.54
C HIS A 34 -26.48 26.83 -3.00
N CYS A 35 -27.05 25.85 -3.73
CA CYS A 35 -28.29 25.15 -3.32
C CYS A 35 -28.17 24.26 -2.08
N GLY A 36 -26.96 23.87 -1.67
CA GLY A 36 -26.73 23.10 -0.44
C GLY A 36 -26.71 21.58 -0.57
N LEU A 37 -27.18 20.96 -1.66
CA LEU A 37 -27.26 19.47 -1.78
C LEU A 37 -25.91 18.75 -1.59
N CYS A 38 -24.80 19.39 -1.97
CA CYS A 38 -23.46 18.86 -1.74
C CYS A 38 -23.13 18.68 -0.24
N THR A 39 -23.75 19.48 0.63
CA THR A 39 -23.60 19.47 2.09
C THR A 39 -24.24 18.22 2.67
N ASP A 40 -25.49 17.93 2.31
CA ASP A 40 -26.22 16.72 2.73
C ASP A 40 -25.52 15.45 2.24
N SER A 41 -24.78 15.56 1.14
CA SER A 41 -24.02 14.45 0.58
C SER A 41 -22.66 14.20 1.26
N CYS A 42 -22.13 15.15 2.03
CA CYS A 42 -20.74 15.10 2.48
C CYS A 42 -20.61 14.60 3.93
N HIS A 43 -20.01 13.41 4.11
CA HIS A 43 -19.79 12.83 5.44
C HIS A 43 -19.02 13.73 6.43
N TYR A 44 -18.08 14.57 5.95
CA TYR A 44 -17.40 15.56 6.81
C TYR A 44 -18.36 16.57 7.43
N VAL A 45 -19.41 16.97 6.71
CA VAL A 45 -20.45 17.87 7.24
C VAL A 45 -21.36 17.10 8.19
N LEU A 46 -21.83 15.93 7.77
CA LEU A 46 -22.74 15.11 8.58
C LEU A 46 -22.14 14.76 9.95
N ALA A 47 -20.82 14.53 10.01
CA ALA A 47 -20.11 14.28 11.26
C ALA A 47 -19.76 15.54 12.09
N ASN A 48 -19.89 16.73 11.51
CA ASN A 48 -19.57 18.00 12.16
C ASN A 48 -20.71 19.02 11.97
N PRO A 49 -21.92 18.72 12.48
CA PRO A 49 -23.04 19.65 12.37
C PRO A 49 -22.71 20.95 13.11
N GLY A 50 -22.88 22.09 12.43
CA GLY A 50 -22.64 23.43 12.99
C GLY A 50 -21.34 24.11 12.56
N ASP A 51 -20.40 23.38 11.93
CA ASP A 51 -19.20 24.00 11.34
C ASP A 51 -19.36 24.14 9.81
N PRO A 52 -19.70 25.36 9.31
CA PRO A 52 -19.91 25.58 7.88
C PRO A 52 -18.63 25.41 7.05
N THR A 53 -17.45 25.37 7.67
CA THR A 53 -16.18 25.26 6.96
C THR A 53 -15.97 23.88 6.32
N TYR A 54 -16.71 22.85 6.75
CA TYR A 54 -16.72 21.53 6.11
C TYR A 54 -17.58 21.45 4.85
N ALA A 55 -18.52 22.38 4.66
CA ALA A 55 -19.44 22.35 3.53
C ALA A 55 -18.67 22.41 2.20
N PRO A 56 -18.94 21.53 1.22
CA PRO A 56 -18.24 21.57 -0.07
C PRO A 56 -18.35 22.93 -0.77
N ALA A 57 -19.51 23.59 -0.67
CA ALA A 57 -19.68 24.94 -1.21
C ALA A 57 -18.75 25.97 -0.54
N TYR A 58 -18.55 25.89 0.78
CA TYR A 58 -17.63 26.78 1.51
C TYR A 58 -16.17 26.54 1.10
N LYS A 59 -15.75 25.27 1.04
CA LYS A 59 -14.38 24.89 0.65
C LYS A 59 -14.11 25.32 -0.78
N ALA A 60 -15.07 25.08 -1.67
CA ALA A 60 -15.01 25.53 -3.06
C ALA A 60 -14.93 27.05 -3.17
N ASP A 61 -15.64 27.80 -2.32
CA ASP A 61 -15.58 29.26 -2.32
C ASP A 61 -14.21 29.82 -1.96
N GLN A 62 -13.38 29.10 -1.18
CA GLN A 62 -12.00 29.53 -0.93
C GLN A 62 -11.18 29.58 -2.23
N ILE A 63 -11.46 28.69 -3.17
CA ILE A 63 -10.83 28.65 -4.50
C ILE A 63 -11.54 29.61 -5.46
N ARG A 64 -12.89 29.63 -5.48
CA ARG A 64 -13.67 30.51 -6.37
C ARG A 64 -13.41 31.98 -6.11
N LYS A 65 -13.17 32.40 -4.87
CA LYS A 65 -12.85 33.80 -4.56
C LYS A 65 -11.59 34.26 -5.30
N ILE A 66 -10.55 33.42 -5.32
CA ILE A 66 -9.28 33.67 -6.03
C ILE A 66 -9.52 33.71 -7.53
N PHE A 67 -10.24 32.72 -8.07
CA PHE A 67 -10.66 32.68 -9.47
C PHE A 67 -11.39 33.97 -9.87
N LYS A 68 -12.43 34.34 -9.12
CA LYS A 68 -13.24 35.54 -9.39
C LYS A 68 -12.38 36.80 -9.40
N ARG A 69 -11.45 36.92 -8.45
CA ARG A 69 -10.60 38.10 -8.33
C ARG A 69 -9.67 38.28 -9.52
N HIS A 70 -9.17 37.18 -10.09
CA HIS A 70 -8.08 37.21 -11.05
C HIS A 70 -8.44 36.78 -12.46
N TYR A 71 -9.56 36.10 -12.69
CA TYR A 71 -9.90 35.50 -13.99
C TYR A 71 -11.34 35.72 -14.44
N ASP A 72 -12.22 36.19 -13.55
CA ASP A 72 -13.57 36.60 -13.91
C ASP A 72 -13.64 38.12 -14.13
N TRP A 73 -14.37 38.53 -15.17
CA TRP A 73 -14.51 39.95 -15.49
C TRP A 73 -15.25 40.71 -14.37
N THR A 74 -16.36 40.19 -13.87
CA THR A 74 -17.15 40.87 -12.83
C THR A 74 -16.36 40.99 -11.52
N GLY A 75 -15.59 39.96 -11.14
CA GLY A 75 -14.75 39.98 -9.95
C GLY A 75 -13.49 40.85 -10.04
N ARG A 76 -13.00 41.16 -11.26
CA ARG A 76 -11.95 42.15 -11.47
C ARG A 76 -12.48 43.59 -11.33
N VAL A 77 -13.65 43.88 -11.92
CA VAL A 77 -14.22 45.24 -11.99
C VAL A 77 -14.97 45.61 -10.71
N VAL A 78 -15.80 44.71 -10.17
CA VAL A 78 -16.67 44.97 -9.00
C VAL A 78 -16.50 43.87 -7.94
N PRO A 79 -15.30 43.72 -7.35
CA PRO A 79 -14.96 42.58 -6.48
C PRO A 79 -15.86 42.42 -5.24
N TRP A 80 -16.36 43.53 -4.68
CA TRP A 80 -17.20 43.51 -3.48
C TRP A 80 -18.57 42.86 -3.74
N TRP A 81 -19.13 43.02 -4.95
CA TRP A 81 -20.46 42.51 -5.31
C TRP A 81 -20.46 40.98 -5.40
N VAL A 82 -19.40 40.40 -5.97
CA VAL A 82 -19.26 38.94 -6.13
C VAL A 82 -18.41 38.28 -5.04
N LYS A 83 -18.08 39.04 -3.98
CA LYS A 83 -17.23 38.62 -2.85
C LYS A 83 -15.85 38.09 -3.28
N ALA A 84 -15.28 38.62 -4.36
CA ALA A 84 -13.96 38.22 -4.86
C ALA A 84 -12.85 38.62 -3.87
N LYS A 85 -11.93 37.69 -3.59
CA LYS A 85 -10.78 37.87 -2.69
C LYS A 85 -9.54 37.21 -3.28
N SER A 86 -8.36 37.52 -2.75
CA SER A 86 -7.08 36.93 -3.18
C SER A 86 -6.32 36.41 -1.98
N VAL A 87 -5.45 35.43 -2.20
CA VAL A 87 -4.32 35.13 -1.30
C VAL A 87 -3.28 36.25 -1.42
N SER A 88 -2.64 36.60 -0.30
CA SER A 88 -1.65 37.68 -0.20
C SER A 88 -0.45 37.33 0.67
N SER A 89 -0.60 36.45 1.66
CA SER A 89 0.46 35.97 2.56
C SER A 89 0.63 34.45 2.48
N ASP A 90 1.70 33.93 3.07
CA ASP A 90 1.90 32.48 3.23
C ASP A 90 0.90 31.89 4.24
N GLU A 91 0.45 32.67 5.23
CA GLU A 91 -0.64 32.29 6.13
C GLU A 91 -1.97 32.04 5.38
N ASP A 92 -2.27 32.84 4.34
CA ASP A 92 -3.43 32.58 3.48
C ASP A 92 -3.29 31.24 2.73
N LEU A 93 -2.08 30.86 2.33
CA LEU A 93 -1.79 29.60 1.65
C LEU A 93 -1.91 28.41 2.61
N GLU A 94 -1.45 28.56 3.86
CA GLU A 94 -1.61 27.57 4.92
C GLU A 94 -3.09 27.34 5.28
N ALA A 95 -3.88 28.41 5.35
CA ALA A 95 -5.34 28.30 5.54
C ALA A 95 -6.01 27.59 4.36
N LEU A 96 -5.55 27.85 3.13
CA LEU A 96 -6.03 27.13 1.95
C LEU A 96 -5.61 25.65 1.98
N LYS A 97 -4.38 25.33 2.43
CA LYS A 97 -3.86 23.97 2.63
C LYS A 97 -4.78 23.16 3.55
N ASP A 98 -5.12 23.69 4.73
CA ASP A 98 -6.06 23.04 5.66
C ASP A 98 -7.42 22.78 5.02
N THR A 99 -7.90 23.70 4.18
CA THR A 99 -9.18 23.57 3.48
C THR A 99 -9.15 22.44 2.43
N VAL A 100 -8.11 22.41 1.58
CA VAL A 100 -8.08 21.51 0.41
C VAL A 100 -7.54 20.11 0.73
N PHE A 101 -6.69 19.99 1.76
CA PHE A 101 -6.15 18.72 2.27
C PHE A 101 -6.91 18.25 3.52
N GLY A 102 -6.93 19.04 4.59
CA GLY A 102 -7.45 18.63 5.90
C GLY A 102 -8.96 18.45 6.02
N LYS A 103 -9.75 19.05 5.12
CA LYS A 103 -11.23 18.99 5.14
C LYS A 103 -11.84 18.30 3.92
N CYS A 104 -11.03 17.66 3.07
CA CYS A 104 -11.50 17.01 1.86
C CYS A 104 -10.64 15.82 1.48
N THR A 105 -11.25 14.65 1.27
CA THR A 105 -10.57 13.44 0.76
C THR A 105 -10.63 13.31 -0.76
N ASN A 106 -11.19 14.30 -1.47
CA ASN A 106 -11.48 14.23 -2.91
C ASN A 106 -12.30 13.00 -3.34
N CYS A 107 -13.14 12.45 -2.45
CA CYS A 107 -13.95 11.27 -2.74
C CYS A 107 -15.05 11.46 -3.81
N ARG A 108 -15.24 12.67 -4.34
CA ARG A 108 -16.22 13.02 -5.40
C ARG A 108 -17.70 12.81 -5.06
N ARG A 109 -18.09 12.39 -3.86
CA ARG A 109 -19.52 12.24 -3.47
C ARG A 109 -20.34 13.52 -3.68
N CYS A 110 -19.75 14.67 -3.34
CA CYS A 110 -20.37 15.98 -3.55
C CYS A 110 -20.38 16.44 -5.01
N SER A 111 -19.42 15.99 -5.84
CA SER A 111 -19.42 16.26 -7.27
C SER A 111 -20.55 15.50 -7.96
N LEU A 112 -20.72 14.22 -7.65
CA LEU A 112 -21.73 13.36 -8.24
C LEU A 112 -23.16 13.83 -7.90
N ASN A 113 -23.37 14.25 -6.66
CA ASN A 113 -24.68 14.72 -6.17
C ASN A 113 -24.94 16.21 -6.45
N CYS A 114 -24.12 16.88 -7.27
CA CYS A 114 -24.36 18.27 -7.61
C CYS A 114 -25.29 18.38 -8.82
N PRO A 115 -26.50 18.99 -8.69
CA PRO A 115 -27.42 19.14 -9.83
C PRO A 115 -26.89 20.08 -10.92
N MET A 116 -25.93 20.93 -10.57
CA MET A 116 -25.29 21.87 -11.50
C MET A 116 -24.07 21.26 -12.21
N GLY A 117 -23.73 20.00 -11.94
CA GLY A 117 -22.54 19.35 -12.50
C GLY A 117 -21.22 19.96 -12.03
N VAL A 118 -21.20 20.61 -10.85
CA VAL A 118 -19.96 21.19 -10.30
C VAL A 118 -19.04 20.08 -9.82
N ASP A 119 -17.90 19.93 -10.49
CA ASP A 119 -16.89 18.95 -10.09
C ASP A 119 -15.89 19.56 -9.12
N TYR A 120 -16.26 19.57 -7.83
CA TYR A 120 -15.41 20.08 -6.76
C TYR A 120 -14.06 19.38 -6.67
N ALA A 121 -14.03 18.05 -6.81
CA ALA A 121 -12.78 17.31 -6.65
C ALA A 121 -11.72 17.70 -7.68
N THR A 122 -12.13 17.99 -8.93
CA THR A 122 -11.21 18.36 -10.01
C THR A 122 -10.52 19.69 -9.73
N PHE A 123 -11.27 20.76 -9.41
CA PHE A 123 -10.61 22.03 -9.10
C PHE A 123 -10.02 22.09 -7.68
N ASN A 124 -10.45 21.23 -6.75
CA ASN A 124 -9.76 21.04 -5.48
C ASN A 124 -8.38 20.40 -5.70
N ARG A 125 -8.28 19.40 -6.59
CA ARG A 125 -6.98 18.83 -7.00
C ARG A 125 -6.09 19.89 -7.66
N MET A 126 -6.63 20.72 -8.55
CA MET A 126 -5.89 21.87 -9.09
C MET A 126 -5.35 22.77 -7.97
N ALA A 127 -6.18 23.12 -6.99
CA ALA A 127 -5.75 23.96 -5.86
C ALA A 127 -4.63 23.31 -5.04
N ARG A 128 -4.69 21.99 -4.79
CA ARG A 128 -3.60 21.25 -4.16
C ARG A 128 -2.31 21.35 -4.98
N GLY A 129 -2.38 21.11 -6.29
CA GLY A 129 -1.22 21.22 -7.18
C GLY A 129 -0.62 22.62 -7.22
N LEU A 130 -1.44 23.67 -7.14
CA LEU A 130 -0.95 25.05 -7.04
C LEU A 130 -0.15 25.29 -5.75
N LEU A 131 -0.65 24.79 -4.61
CA LEU A 131 0.04 24.90 -3.32
C LEU A 131 1.34 24.08 -3.31
N VAL A 132 1.29 22.84 -3.77
CA VAL A 132 2.44 21.94 -3.90
C VAL A 132 3.55 22.59 -4.73
N SER A 133 3.17 23.25 -5.82
CA SER A 133 4.14 23.90 -6.71
C SER A 133 4.97 25.02 -6.04
N VAL A 134 4.48 25.58 -4.93
CA VAL A 134 5.17 26.60 -4.12
C VAL A 134 5.66 26.07 -2.77
N GLY A 135 5.70 24.74 -2.60
CA GLY A 135 6.19 24.09 -1.38
C GLY A 135 5.21 24.07 -0.21
N VAL A 136 3.94 24.42 -0.44
CA VAL A 136 2.91 24.43 0.62
C VAL A 136 2.09 23.14 0.53
N MET A 137 2.44 22.14 1.33
CA MET A 137 1.71 20.86 1.39
C MET A 137 1.91 20.18 2.75
N PRO A 138 1.06 19.21 3.11
CA PRO A 138 1.27 18.34 4.27
C PRO A 138 2.61 17.59 4.17
N GLU A 139 3.30 17.43 5.30
CA GLU A 139 4.67 16.88 5.32
C GLU A 139 4.73 15.46 4.75
N GLY A 140 3.86 14.55 5.20
CA GLY A 140 3.88 13.19 4.67
C GLY A 140 3.46 13.10 3.20
N VAL A 141 2.71 14.08 2.65
CA VAL A 141 2.49 14.16 1.19
C VAL A 141 3.78 14.56 0.47
N ALA A 142 4.59 15.46 1.05
CA ALA A 142 5.88 15.87 0.49
C ALA A 142 6.88 14.71 0.49
N VAL A 143 7.03 14.01 1.63
CA VAL A 143 7.94 12.86 1.78
C VAL A 143 7.61 11.77 0.77
N VAL A 144 6.34 11.36 0.72
CA VAL A 144 5.95 10.27 -0.19
C VAL A 144 6.06 10.69 -1.66
N SER A 145 5.76 11.95 -1.99
CA SER A 145 5.97 12.48 -3.35
C SER A 145 7.45 12.48 -3.73
N LYS A 146 8.35 12.78 -2.79
CA LYS A 146 9.80 12.73 -2.98
C LYS A 146 10.26 11.30 -3.25
N ASP A 147 9.80 10.32 -2.47
CA ASP A 147 10.17 8.92 -2.66
C ASP A 147 9.73 8.39 -4.03
N GLN A 148 8.53 8.76 -4.51
CA GLN A 148 8.10 8.43 -5.86
C GLN A 148 8.95 9.10 -6.96
N TRP A 149 9.45 10.31 -6.73
CA TRP A 149 10.36 10.97 -7.66
C TRP A 149 11.72 10.27 -7.70
N GLU A 150 12.33 10.02 -6.53
CA GLU A 150 13.71 9.55 -6.39
C GLU A 150 13.86 8.03 -6.60
N ILE A 151 13.01 7.23 -5.96
CA ILE A 151 13.12 5.76 -5.91
C ILE A 151 12.19 5.12 -6.94
N GLY A 152 11.11 5.81 -7.31
CA GLY A 152 10.12 5.31 -8.27
C GLY A 152 8.96 4.57 -7.64
N ASN A 153 8.92 4.45 -6.31
CA ASN A 153 7.75 3.96 -5.59
C ASN A 153 7.47 4.74 -4.29
N GLN A 154 6.22 4.74 -3.84
CA GLN A 154 5.77 5.60 -2.73
C GLN A 154 6.20 5.15 -1.33
N MET A 155 6.85 3.99 -1.20
CA MET A 155 7.24 3.42 0.10
C MET A 155 8.75 3.34 0.29
N GLY A 156 9.51 3.84 -0.69
CA GLY A 156 10.97 3.76 -0.74
C GLY A 156 11.51 2.34 -0.74
N VAL A 157 10.77 1.37 -1.30
CA VAL A 157 11.21 -0.03 -1.42
C VAL A 157 12.32 -0.09 -2.47
N LEU A 158 13.48 -0.64 -2.12
CA LEU A 158 14.57 -0.81 -3.06
C LEU A 158 14.28 -1.95 -4.05
N LYS A 159 14.97 -1.96 -5.19
CA LYS A 159 14.74 -2.97 -6.23
C LYS A 159 15.08 -4.36 -5.70
N GLU A 160 16.18 -4.46 -4.98
CA GLU A 160 16.72 -5.69 -4.40
C GLU A 160 15.74 -6.25 -3.38
N ASP A 161 15.29 -5.44 -2.41
CA ASP A 161 14.29 -5.84 -1.41
C ASP A 161 13.00 -6.37 -2.05
N TYR A 162 12.56 -5.74 -3.14
CA TYR A 162 11.38 -6.16 -3.88
C TYR A 162 11.59 -7.52 -4.55
N LEU A 163 12.71 -7.71 -5.26
CA LEU A 163 13.01 -8.97 -5.94
C LEU A 163 13.19 -10.12 -4.94
N GLU A 164 13.90 -9.91 -3.83
CA GLU A 164 14.04 -10.88 -2.75
C GLU A 164 12.69 -11.27 -2.14
N THR A 165 11.77 -10.30 -2.00
CA THR A 165 10.42 -10.59 -1.53
C THR A 165 9.66 -11.48 -2.51
N LEU A 166 9.77 -11.24 -3.82
CA LEU A 166 9.10 -12.07 -4.83
C LEU A 166 9.67 -13.49 -4.91
N ASP A 167 10.99 -13.62 -4.74
CA ASP A 167 11.68 -14.92 -4.71
C ASP A 167 11.19 -15.76 -3.53
N TRP A 168 11.22 -15.19 -2.32
CA TRP A 168 10.69 -15.82 -1.11
C TRP A 168 9.21 -16.23 -1.24
N LEU A 169 8.37 -15.36 -1.81
CA LEU A 169 6.96 -15.69 -2.05
C LEU A 169 6.78 -16.83 -3.06
N SER A 170 7.72 -16.99 -4.00
CA SER A 170 7.71 -18.12 -4.93
C SER A 170 8.03 -19.42 -4.20
N GLU A 171 9.05 -19.43 -3.34
CA GLU A 171 9.39 -20.59 -2.51
C GLU A 171 8.21 -21.01 -1.61
N GLU A 172 7.58 -20.06 -0.91
CA GLU A 172 6.39 -20.37 -0.09
C GLU A 172 5.23 -20.94 -0.92
N MET A 173 5.05 -20.42 -2.14
CA MET A 173 3.99 -20.89 -3.03
C MET A 173 4.26 -22.31 -3.55
N GLN A 174 5.51 -22.63 -3.90
CA GLN A 174 5.93 -23.97 -4.29
C GLN A 174 5.68 -24.98 -3.17
N ASP A 175 6.05 -24.62 -1.93
CA ASP A 175 5.86 -25.47 -0.76
C ASP A 175 4.38 -25.68 -0.42
N GLU A 176 3.57 -24.62 -0.47
CA GLU A 176 2.13 -24.70 -0.16
C GLU A 176 1.37 -25.55 -1.19
N LEU A 177 1.72 -25.42 -2.47
CA LEU A 177 1.04 -26.12 -3.56
C LEU A 177 1.64 -27.51 -3.86
N GLY A 178 2.89 -27.75 -3.45
CA GLY A 178 3.65 -28.94 -3.82
C GLY A 178 3.95 -29.00 -5.31
N ASP A 179 4.23 -27.85 -5.92
CA ASP A 179 4.44 -27.68 -7.37
C ASP A 179 5.61 -26.72 -7.62
N GLU A 180 6.75 -27.26 -8.07
CA GLU A 180 7.95 -26.47 -8.38
C GLU A 180 7.74 -25.43 -9.49
N SER A 181 6.71 -25.60 -10.34
CA SER A 181 6.40 -24.62 -11.39
C SER A 181 5.64 -23.39 -10.87
N ALA A 182 5.19 -23.42 -9.61
CA ALA A 182 4.46 -22.33 -8.98
C ALA A 182 5.42 -21.19 -8.55
N VAL A 183 5.93 -20.44 -9.52
CA VAL A 183 6.84 -19.30 -9.31
C VAL A 183 6.18 -17.98 -9.71
N ILE A 184 6.69 -16.86 -9.18
CA ILE A 184 6.35 -15.50 -9.65
C ILE A 184 7.30 -15.14 -10.80
N PRO A 185 6.86 -15.16 -12.08
CA PRO A 185 7.71 -14.78 -13.20
C PRO A 185 8.04 -13.27 -13.16
N ILE A 186 9.32 -12.94 -13.33
CA ILE A 186 9.83 -11.56 -13.32
C ILE A 186 10.40 -11.23 -14.70
N ASP A 187 10.01 -10.08 -15.26
CA ASP A 187 10.46 -9.58 -16.56
C ASP A 187 10.34 -10.58 -17.73
N LYS A 188 9.44 -11.57 -17.62
CA LYS A 188 9.08 -12.45 -18.73
C LYS A 188 8.48 -11.63 -19.87
N GLU A 189 9.16 -11.64 -21.01
CA GLU A 189 8.68 -10.98 -22.23
C GLU A 189 7.54 -11.79 -22.89
N ASP A 190 6.74 -11.12 -23.74
CA ASP A 190 5.59 -11.70 -24.43
C ASP A 190 4.53 -12.30 -23.48
N ALA A 191 4.42 -11.73 -22.28
CA ALA A 191 3.38 -12.07 -21.32
C ALA A 191 2.00 -11.54 -21.77
N ASP A 192 0.95 -12.32 -21.56
CA ASP A 192 -0.43 -11.85 -21.75
C ASP A 192 -0.82 -10.83 -20.66
N VAL A 193 -0.29 -11.02 -19.45
CA VAL A 193 -0.54 -10.15 -18.29
C VAL A 193 0.77 -9.62 -17.70
N VAL A 194 0.91 -8.31 -17.60
CA VAL A 194 1.87 -7.64 -16.72
C VAL A 194 1.12 -7.22 -15.45
N TYR A 195 1.51 -7.71 -14.29
CA TYR A 195 0.87 -7.42 -13.02
C TYR A 195 1.60 -6.31 -12.27
N SER A 196 0.89 -5.23 -11.94
CA SER A 196 1.41 -4.10 -11.15
C SER A 196 0.70 -4.02 -9.81
N ILE A 197 1.45 -3.60 -8.78
CA ILE A 197 1.02 -3.69 -7.40
C ILE A 197 1.15 -2.36 -6.66
N ASN A 198 0.48 -2.28 -5.52
CA ASN A 198 0.73 -1.25 -4.53
C ASN A 198 1.99 -1.61 -3.73
N PRO A 199 2.95 -0.68 -3.53
CA PRO A 199 4.13 -0.91 -2.69
C PRO A 199 3.85 -1.33 -1.25
N ARG A 200 2.64 -1.08 -0.74
CA ARG A 200 2.17 -1.63 0.54
C ARG A 200 2.15 -3.17 0.53
N GLU A 201 1.84 -3.78 -0.60
CA GLU A 201 1.82 -5.23 -0.74
C GLU A 201 3.21 -5.77 -0.47
N VAL A 202 4.28 -5.18 -1.03
CA VAL A 202 5.66 -5.60 -0.73
C VAL A 202 6.04 -5.34 0.73
N LYS A 203 5.78 -4.11 1.23
CA LYS A 203 6.32 -3.67 2.53
C LYS A 203 5.56 -4.18 3.76
N TYR A 204 4.24 -4.39 3.66
CA TYR A 204 3.39 -4.67 4.82
C TYR A 204 2.43 -5.84 4.66
N ASP A 205 2.08 -6.25 3.43
CA ASP A 205 1.12 -7.35 3.21
C ASP A 205 1.49 -8.24 2.00
N PRO A 206 2.68 -8.88 2.00
CA PRO A 206 3.21 -9.59 0.83
C PRO A 206 2.37 -10.80 0.44
N ARG A 207 1.60 -11.35 1.38
CA ARG A 207 0.66 -12.46 1.13
C ARG A 207 -0.39 -12.13 0.06
N THR A 208 -0.76 -10.86 -0.12
CA THR A 208 -1.68 -10.45 -1.21
C THR A 208 -1.08 -10.69 -2.59
N ILE A 209 0.25 -10.59 -2.75
CA ILE A 209 0.97 -10.92 -3.98
C ILE A 209 0.93 -12.43 -4.20
N SER A 210 1.19 -13.22 -3.15
CA SER A 210 1.08 -14.69 -3.21
C SER A 210 -0.34 -15.16 -3.55
N ASP A 211 -1.38 -14.55 -2.95
CA ASP A 211 -2.78 -14.84 -3.27
C ASP A 211 -3.09 -14.58 -4.75
N ALA A 212 -2.61 -13.48 -5.32
CA ALA A 212 -2.75 -13.18 -6.74
C ALA A 212 -1.96 -14.18 -7.61
N ALA A 213 -0.72 -14.50 -7.22
CA ALA A 213 0.15 -15.44 -7.93
C ALA A 213 -0.47 -16.83 -8.01
N LYS A 214 -1.05 -17.34 -6.90
CA LYS A 214 -1.79 -18.61 -6.86
C LYS A 214 -2.96 -18.63 -7.83
N ILE A 215 -3.69 -17.52 -7.94
CA ILE A 215 -4.81 -17.39 -8.88
C ILE A 215 -4.30 -17.42 -10.33
N PHE A 216 -3.22 -16.71 -10.65
CA PHE A 216 -2.62 -16.74 -11.99
C PHE A 216 -2.08 -18.13 -12.34
N HIS A 217 -1.40 -18.78 -11.40
CA HIS A 217 -0.86 -20.14 -11.54
C HIS A 217 -1.97 -21.14 -11.82
N GLN A 218 -3.00 -21.17 -10.97
CA GLN A 218 -4.12 -22.10 -11.12
C GLN A 218 -4.93 -21.84 -12.41
N ALA A 219 -4.96 -20.60 -12.88
CA ALA A 219 -5.58 -20.24 -14.15
C ALA A 219 -4.74 -20.61 -15.39
N GLY A 220 -3.49 -21.06 -15.21
CA GLY A 220 -2.52 -21.26 -16.27
C GLY A 220 -2.22 -19.98 -17.05
N GLU A 221 -2.22 -18.83 -16.38
CA GLU A 221 -2.02 -17.53 -17.04
C GLU A 221 -0.56 -17.33 -17.47
N ASN A 222 -0.36 -16.73 -18.63
CA ASN A 222 0.96 -16.31 -19.08
C ASN A 222 1.21 -14.89 -18.56
N TRP A 223 1.76 -14.78 -17.35
CA TRP A 223 1.90 -13.51 -16.64
C TRP A 223 3.35 -13.19 -16.28
N THR A 224 3.58 -11.96 -15.82
CA THR A 224 4.87 -11.45 -15.35
C THR A 224 4.67 -10.29 -14.37
N MET A 225 5.58 -10.13 -13.42
CA MET A 225 5.76 -8.90 -12.65
C MET A 225 7.01 -8.16 -13.17
N PRO A 226 6.94 -6.84 -13.34
CA PRO A 226 8.11 -6.09 -13.76
C PRO A 226 9.12 -5.92 -12.61
N SER A 227 10.42 -6.01 -12.90
CA SER A 227 11.49 -5.80 -11.91
C SER A 227 11.69 -4.34 -11.50
N GLU A 228 11.12 -3.41 -12.27
CA GLU A 228 11.19 -1.95 -12.06
C GLU A 228 9.91 -1.30 -12.60
N GLY A 229 9.58 -0.09 -12.17
CA GLY A 229 8.37 0.59 -12.67
C GLY A 229 7.07 -0.17 -12.34
N TRP A 230 7.08 -1.00 -11.31
CA TRP A 230 5.96 -1.85 -10.89
C TRP A 230 4.92 -1.13 -10.02
N ASP A 231 5.28 0.04 -9.46
CA ASP A 231 4.38 0.84 -8.62
C ASP A 231 3.29 1.50 -9.47
N MET A 232 2.04 1.10 -9.22
CA MET A 232 0.86 1.71 -9.83
C MET A 232 0.17 2.76 -8.95
N THR A 233 0.61 2.95 -7.71
CA THR A 233 0.17 4.06 -6.86
C THR A 233 0.70 5.37 -7.40
N ASN A 234 -0.03 6.47 -7.20
CA ASN A 234 0.33 7.74 -7.81
C ASN A 234 -0.05 8.89 -6.91
N PHE A 235 0.92 9.44 -6.17
CA PHE A 235 0.71 10.56 -5.28
C PHE A 235 0.48 11.87 -6.04
N GLY A 236 0.83 11.95 -7.33
CA GLY A 236 0.39 13.03 -8.22
C GLY A 236 -1.13 13.21 -8.21
N LEU A 237 -1.90 12.12 -8.05
CA LEU A 237 -3.35 12.21 -7.87
C LEU A 237 -3.76 12.98 -6.59
N PHE A 238 -3.01 12.82 -5.49
CA PHE A 238 -3.32 13.39 -4.19
C PHE A 238 -2.73 14.79 -3.98
N SER A 239 -1.46 14.97 -4.35
CA SER A 239 -0.73 16.24 -4.29
C SER A 239 -1.29 17.23 -5.31
N GLY A 240 -1.87 16.73 -6.40
CA GLY A 240 -2.31 17.56 -7.51
C GLY A 240 -1.19 17.92 -8.49
N ASP A 241 -0.01 17.34 -8.31
CA ASP A 241 1.13 17.44 -9.21
C ASP A 241 0.93 16.51 -10.43
N ASP A 242 0.69 17.13 -11.59
CA ASP A 242 0.48 16.38 -12.85
C ASP A 242 1.81 15.84 -13.40
N ASP A 243 2.94 16.48 -13.10
CA ASP A 243 4.26 16.09 -13.62
C ASP A 243 4.73 14.81 -12.90
N LEU A 244 4.57 14.77 -11.57
CA LEU A 244 4.79 13.54 -10.80
C LEU A 244 3.85 12.44 -11.29
N GLY A 245 2.56 12.79 -11.48
CA GLY A 245 1.57 11.83 -11.94
C GLY A 245 1.91 11.21 -13.29
N GLY A 246 2.41 12.02 -14.23
CA GLY A 246 2.86 11.58 -15.54
C GLY A 246 4.14 10.76 -15.47
N SER A 247 5.09 11.13 -14.61
CA SER A 247 6.34 10.37 -14.46
C SER A 247 6.11 8.96 -13.93
N VAL A 248 5.23 8.79 -12.94
CA VAL A 248 4.92 7.47 -12.38
C VAL A 248 4.19 6.61 -13.42
N ALA A 249 3.17 7.15 -14.09
CA ALA A 249 2.44 6.43 -15.13
C ALA A 249 3.36 6.01 -16.28
N ARG A 250 4.26 6.90 -16.72
CA ARG A 250 5.20 6.62 -17.81
C ARG A 250 6.13 5.44 -17.50
N ARG A 251 6.71 5.37 -16.31
CA ARG A 251 7.58 4.24 -15.90
C ARG A 251 6.87 2.90 -16.05
N LEU A 252 5.63 2.83 -15.58
CA LEU A 252 4.82 1.61 -15.67
C LEU A 252 4.42 1.28 -17.12
N PHE A 253 4.04 2.29 -17.91
CA PHE A 253 3.65 2.08 -19.31
C PHE A 253 4.83 1.65 -20.18
N GLU A 254 5.96 2.35 -20.07
CA GLU A 254 7.18 2.02 -20.81
C GLU A 254 7.67 0.61 -20.46
N LYS A 255 7.65 0.22 -19.19
CA LYS A 255 8.02 -1.14 -18.79
C LYS A 255 7.04 -2.18 -19.32
N THR A 256 5.73 -1.91 -19.27
CA THR A 256 4.72 -2.82 -19.83
C THR A 256 4.93 -3.02 -21.33
N SER A 257 5.16 -1.94 -22.09
CA SER A 257 5.46 -2.00 -23.52
C SER A 257 6.79 -2.72 -23.81
N ALA A 258 7.83 -2.49 -22.99
CA ALA A 258 9.12 -3.16 -23.14
C ALA A 258 9.01 -4.68 -22.99
N LEU A 259 8.18 -5.14 -22.04
CA LEU A 259 7.88 -6.56 -21.84
C LEU A 259 6.93 -7.14 -22.92
N ARG A 260 6.45 -6.31 -23.86
CA ARG A 260 5.45 -6.66 -24.88
C ARG A 260 4.17 -7.24 -24.26
N GLY A 261 3.81 -6.71 -23.08
CA GLY A 261 2.65 -7.12 -22.33
C GLY A 261 1.35 -6.77 -23.07
N ARG A 262 0.45 -7.75 -23.27
CA ARG A 262 -0.85 -7.47 -23.92
C ARG A 262 -1.81 -6.71 -23.01
N LYS A 263 -1.72 -6.95 -21.72
CA LYS A 263 -2.59 -6.36 -20.70
C LYS A 263 -1.81 -5.99 -19.44
N LEU A 264 -2.02 -4.77 -18.95
CA LEU A 264 -1.61 -4.32 -17.62
C LEU A 264 -2.73 -4.61 -16.62
N VAL A 265 -2.54 -5.60 -15.75
CA VAL A 265 -3.46 -5.88 -14.65
C VAL A 265 -2.98 -5.14 -13.41
N ILE A 266 -3.89 -4.38 -12.83
CA ILE A 266 -3.63 -3.52 -11.68
C ILE A 266 -4.21 -4.21 -10.45
N SER A 267 -3.40 -4.41 -9.41
CA SER A 267 -3.82 -4.98 -8.13
C SER A 267 -4.94 -4.16 -7.47
N GLU A 268 -5.45 -4.61 -6.32
CA GLU A 268 -6.56 -3.96 -5.63
C GLU A 268 -6.20 -2.62 -4.98
N CYS A 269 -6.03 -1.58 -5.79
CA CYS A 269 -5.83 -0.23 -5.33
C CYS A 269 -6.70 0.73 -6.12
N GLY A 270 -7.81 1.18 -5.54
CA GLY A 270 -8.70 2.06 -6.28
C GLY A 270 -8.07 3.37 -6.74
N HIS A 271 -7.18 3.98 -5.93
CA HIS A 271 -6.50 5.21 -6.37
C HIS A 271 -5.49 4.92 -7.47
N GLY A 272 -4.75 3.81 -7.38
CA GLY A 272 -3.77 3.40 -8.37
C GLY A 272 -4.44 3.03 -9.70
N TYR A 273 -5.55 2.28 -9.65
CA TYR A 273 -6.39 2.00 -10.82
C TYR A 273 -6.85 3.28 -11.52
N ARG A 274 -7.39 4.25 -10.76
CA ARG A 274 -7.80 5.53 -11.34
C ARG A 274 -6.62 6.31 -11.92
N SER A 275 -5.53 6.46 -11.16
CA SER A 275 -4.40 7.26 -11.61
C SER A 275 -3.71 6.67 -12.82
N THR A 276 -3.64 5.34 -12.92
CA THR A 276 -2.97 4.66 -14.02
C THR A 276 -3.89 4.57 -15.22
N ARG A 277 -5.09 3.97 -15.09
CA ARG A 277 -6.01 3.76 -16.21
C ARG A 277 -6.77 5.02 -16.63
N CYS A 278 -7.34 5.76 -15.67
CA CYS A 278 -8.31 6.82 -15.97
C CYS A 278 -7.62 8.17 -16.22
N GLU A 279 -6.45 8.43 -15.61
CA GLU A 279 -5.75 9.72 -15.68
C GLU A 279 -4.33 9.62 -16.29
N GLY A 280 -3.70 8.45 -16.24
CA GLY A 280 -2.25 8.28 -16.45
C GLY A 280 -1.79 8.66 -17.85
N GLN A 281 -2.53 8.26 -18.89
CA GLN A 281 -2.22 8.63 -20.28
C GLN A 281 -2.23 10.16 -20.49
N ASN A 282 -3.18 10.85 -19.85
CA ASN A 282 -3.28 12.31 -19.94
C ASN A 282 -2.13 13.00 -19.21
N TRP A 283 -1.70 12.50 -18.05
CA TRP A 283 -0.57 13.10 -17.34
C TRP A 283 0.77 12.75 -17.98
N ALA A 284 0.94 11.51 -18.44
CA ALA A 284 2.14 11.06 -19.12
C ALA A 284 2.27 11.62 -20.54
N GLN A 285 1.17 12.12 -21.13
CA GLN A 285 1.06 12.51 -22.54
C GLN A 285 1.52 11.36 -23.45
N MET A 286 1.04 10.15 -23.13
CA MET A 286 1.45 8.90 -23.76
C MET A 286 0.22 8.05 -24.05
N ASP A 287 0.02 7.73 -25.32
CA ASP A 287 -0.92 6.69 -25.73
C ASP A 287 -0.29 5.33 -25.50
N VAL A 288 -1.11 4.36 -25.08
CA VAL A 288 -0.69 2.97 -24.89
C VAL A 288 -1.49 2.06 -25.80
N ASP A 289 -0.89 0.94 -26.20
CA ASP A 289 -1.45 -0.06 -27.12
C ASP A 289 -1.93 -1.34 -26.42
N PHE A 290 -1.72 -1.44 -25.10
CA PHE A 290 -2.19 -2.54 -24.26
C PHE A 290 -3.47 -2.21 -23.48
N GLU A 291 -4.23 -3.23 -23.10
CA GLU A 291 -5.42 -3.07 -22.26
C GLU A 291 -5.01 -2.87 -20.79
N MET A 292 -5.73 -2.02 -20.04
CA MET A 292 -5.57 -1.93 -18.58
C MET A 292 -6.80 -2.46 -17.87
N GLU A 293 -6.63 -3.39 -16.92
CA GLU A 293 -7.73 -4.06 -16.22
C GLU A 293 -7.49 -4.09 -14.70
N SER A 294 -8.56 -4.08 -13.91
CA SER A 294 -8.46 -4.33 -12.47
C SER A 294 -8.39 -5.83 -12.21
N SER A 295 -7.55 -6.26 -11.28
CA SER A 295 -7.45 -7.66 -10.85
C SER A 295 -8.81 -8.27 -10.47
N VAL A 296 -9.77 -7.47 -10.01
CA VAL A 296 -11.16 -7.92 -9.74
C VAL A 296 -11.82 -8.51 -10.98
N ASN A 297 -11.70 -7.84 -12.13
CA ASN A 297 -12.27 -8.31 -13.39
C ASN A 297 -11.52 -9.53 -13.91
N THR A 298 -10.20 -9.56 -13.71
CA THR A 298 -9.36 -10.71 -14.06
C THR A 298 -9.78 -11.96 -13.28
N MET A 299 -9.93 -11.86 -11.96
CA MET A 299 -10.40 -12.97 -11.11
C MET A 299 -11.82 -13.43 -11.50
N LEU A 300 -12.75 -12.50 -11.70
CA LEU A 300 -14.11 -12.83 -12.12
C LEU A 300 -14.12 -13.57 -13.46
N ARG A 301 -13.36 -13.07 -14.45
CA ARG A 301 -13.23 -13.67 -15.78
C ARG A 301 -12.66 -15.08 -15.72
N TYR A 302 -11.67 -15.36 -14.87
CA TYR A 302 -11.10 -16.71 -14.75
C TYR A 302 -12.11 -17.71 -14.17
N ILE A 303 -12.93 -17.29 -13.21
CA ILE A 303 -13.99 -18.14 -12.65
C ILE A 303 -15.07 -18.41 -13.72
N GLU A 304 -15.53 -17.37 -14.42
CA GLU A 304 -16.57 -17.49 -15.45
C GLU A 304 -16.14 -18.36 -16.64
N GLN A 305 -14.84 -18.32 -16.99
CA GLN A 305 -14.25 -19.16 -18.03
C GLN A 305 -13.94 -20.59 -17.56
N GLY A 306 -14.13 -20.90 -16.28
CA GLY A 306 -13.79 -22.20 -15.69
C GLY A 306 -12.28 -22.48 -15.61
N ARG A 307 -11.43 -21.45 -15.77
CA ARG A 307 -9.97 -21.56 -15.65
C ARG A 307 -9.55 -21.78 -14.20
N ILE A 308 -10.33 -21.28 -13.25
CA ILE A 308 -10.19 -21.59 -11.83
C ILE A 308 -11.53 -22.02 -11.24
N LYS A 309 -11.49 -22.88 -10.21
CA LYS A 309 -12.66 -23.34 -9.46
C LYS A 309 -12.63 -22.76 -8.06
N VAL A 310 -13.79 -22.37 -7.55
CA VAL A 310 -13.94 -21.77 -6.22
C VAL A 310 -15.02 -22.48 -5.40
N ASP A 311 -14.78 -22.59 -4.10
CA ASP A 311 -15.75 -23.08 -3.11
C ASP A 311 -16.06 -21.99 -2.08
N LYS A 312 -17.26 -21.40 -2.20
CA LYS A 312 -17.75 -20.38 -1.28
C LYS A 312 -17.89 -20.85 0.17
N SER A 313 -18.01 -22.16 0.42
CA SER A 313 -18.13 -22.71 1.78
C SER A 313 -16.87 -22.48 2.62
N ARG A 314 -15.73 -22.11 1.99
CA ARG A 314 -14.50 -21.70 2.68
C ARG A 314 -14.62 -20.31 3.32
N ASN A 315 -15.60 -19.52 2.93
CA ASN A 315 -15.87 -18.16 3.43
C ASN A 315 -17.28 -18.05 4.03
N LYS A 316 -17.44 -18.62 5.23
CA LYS A 316 -18.72 -18.67 5.97
C LYS A 316 -19.05 -17.42 6.77
N THR A 317 -18.02 -16.67 7.15
CA THR A 317 -18.17 -15.47 7.98
C THR A 317 -18.95 -14.41 7.21
N PRO A 318 -19.94 -13.72 7.83
CA PRO A 318 -20.71 -12.68 7.16
C PRO A 318 -19.82 -11.54 6.64
N VAL A 319 -19.91 -11.27 5.34
CA VAL A 319 -19.13 -10.24 4.64
C VAL A 319 -20.01 -9.08 4.18
N THR A 320 -19.50 -7.86 4.20
CA THR A 320 -20.05 -6.69 3.51
C THR A 320 -19.01 -6.09 2.57
N PHE A 321 -19.45 -5.31 1.59
CA PHE A 321 -18.55 -4.65 0.63
C PHE A 321 -18.50 -3.14 0.83
N HIS A 322 -17.30 -2.58 0.72
CA HIS A 322 -17.03 -1.16 0.65
C HIS A 322 -16.63 -0.76 -0.77
N ASP A 323 -17.51 -0.04 -1.46
CA ASP A 323 -17.19 0.57 -2.75
C ASP A 323 -16.16 1.71 -2.59
N SER A 324 -14.93 1.49 -3.10
CA SER A 324 -13.89 2.52 -3.13
C SER A 324 -14.32 3.71 -3.99
N CYS A 325 -14.04 4.93 -3.51
CA CYS A 325 -14.42 6.15 -4.23
C CYS A 325 -13.75 6.29 -5.60
N ASN A 326 -12.54 5.75 -5.79
CA ASN A 326 -11.86 5.84 -7.07
C ASN A 326 -12.35 4.75 -8.04
N ASN A 327 -12.53 3.50 -7.58
CA ASN A 327 -13.07 2.42 -8.43
C ASN A 327 -14.52 2.67 -8.82
N ALA A 328 -15.41 2.81 -7.84
CA ALA A 328 -16.85 2.91 -8.10
C ALA A 328 -17.24 4.25 -8.73
N ARG A 329 -16.96 5.37 -8.03
CA ARG A 329 -17.42 6.69 -8.51
C ARG A 329 -16.63 7.24 -9.68
N SER A 330 -15.33 6.97 -9.76
CA SER A 330 -14.48 7.64 -10.75
C SER A 330 -14.24 6.78 -11.99
N CYS A 331 -14.20 5.46 -11.83
CA CYS A 331 -13.92 4.53 -12.94
C CYS A 331 -15.02 3.48 -13.17
N GLY A 332 -16.16 3.55 -12.47
CA GLY A 332 -17.37 2.77 -12.77
C GLY A 332 -17.42 1.31 -12.29
N LEU A 333 -16.38 0.83 -11.60
CA LEU A 333 -16.30 -0.57 -11.13
C LEU A 333 -17.23 -0.76 -9.91
N THR A 334 -18.38 -1.40 -10.10
CA THR A 334 -19.45 -1.47 -9.09
C THR A 334 -20.10 -2.85 -9.00
N GLU A 335 -20.48 -3.48 -10.11
CA GLU A 335 -21.14 -4.79 -10.04
C GLU A 335 -20.17 -5.95 -9.99
N GLU A 336 -18.98 -5.79 -10.56
CA GLU A 336 -17.98 -6.83 -10.70
C GLU A 336 -17.48 -7.33 -9.33
N PRO A 337 -17.18 -6.47 -8.33
CA PRO A 337 -16.92 -6.92 -6.97
C PRO A 337 -18.06 -7.74 -6.35
N ARG A 338 -19.31 -7.39 -6.64
CA ARG A 338 -20.49 -8.06 -6.09
C ARG A 338 -20.71 -9.42 -6.73
N ALA A 339 -20.51 -9.52 -8.05
CA ALA A 339 -20.53 -10.77 -8.77
C ALA A 339 -19.48 -11.73 -8.19
N LEU A 340 -18.26 -11.24 -7.99
CA LEU A 340 -17.17 -12.01 -7.39
C LEU A 340 -17.50 -12.47 -5.97
N LEU A 341 -17.98 -11.58 -5.10
CA LEU A 341 -18.38 -11.93 -3.71
C LEU A 341 -19.45 -13.02 -3.65
N ARG A 342 -20.44 -12.98 -4.54
CA ARG A 342 -21.50 -14.02 -4.59
C ARG A 342 -20.97 -15.40 -4.99
N LEU A 343 -19.85 -15.44 -5.72
CA LEU A 343 -19.19 -16.68 -6.13
C LEU A 343 -18.28 -17.24 -5.04
N VAL A 344 -17.70 -16.39 -4.19
CA VAL A 344 -16.67 -16.81 -3.22
C VAL A 344 -17.07 -16.70 -1.75
N CYS A 345 -18.25 -16.16 -1.42
CA CYS A 345 -18.74 -16.01 -0.04
C CYS A 345 -20.12 -16.65 0.16
N GLU A 346 -20.33 -17.23 1.34
CA GLU A 346 -21.60 -17.88 1.69
C GLU A 346 -22.66 -16.87 2.16
N ASP A 347 -22.27 -15.87 2.95
CA ASP A 347 -23.15 -14.83 3.51
C ASP A 347 -22.64 -13.42 3.15
N PHE A 348 -23.10 -12.88 2.01
CA PHE A 348 -22.84 -11.50 1.59
C PHE A 348 -24.02 -10.59 1.93
N ARG A 349 -23.74 -9.57 2.76
CA ARG A 349 -24.68 -8.55 3.22
C ARG A 349 -24.29 -7.22 2.60
N GLU A 350 -25.17 -6.64 1.81
CA GLU A 350 -24.88 -5.40 1.11
C GLU A 350 -24.91 -4.19 2.06
N MET A 351 -23.93 -3.29 1.92
CA MET A 351 -23.90 -2.02 2.64
C MET A 351 -24.91 -1.03 2.04
N HIS A 352 -25.45 -0.11 2.85
CA HIS A 352 -26.27 0.99 2.33
C HIS A 352 -25.88 2.34 2.95
N PRO A 353 -25.75 3.43 2.18
CA PRO A 353 -25.78 3.48 0.71
C PRO A 353 -24.54 2.80 0.08
N ASN A 354 -24.61 2.41 -1.18
CA ASN A 354 -23.53 1.69 -1.87
C ASN A 354 -23.21 2.27 -3.25
N ARG A 355 -22.32 1.60 -3.99
CA ARG A 355 -21.86 2.00 -5.33
C ARG A 355 -21.35 3.45 -5.31
N ALA A 356 -21.83 4.25 -6.24
CA ALA A 356 -21.47 5.65 -6.38
C ALA A 356 -21.87 6.51 -5.15
N GLU A 357 -22.92 6.08 -4.43
CA GLU A 357 -23.44 6.77 -3.25
C GLU A 357 -22.76 6.37 -1.94
N ASN A 358 -21.82 5.41 -1.96
CA ASN A 358 -21.11 4.99 -0.75
C ASN A 358 -20.32 6.14 -0.08
N TYR A 359 -20.27 6.15 1.25
CA TYR A 359 -19.43 7.09 1.99
C TYR A 359 -17.94 6.72 1.89
N CYS A 360 -17.07 7.72 2.04
CA CYS A 360 -15.62 7.53 1.97
C CYS A 360 -15.12 6.68 3.17
N CYS A 361 -14.09 5.86 2.94
CA CYS A 361 -13.33 5.18 4.01
C CYS A 361 -12.51 6.11 4.89
N THR A 362 -12.44 7.41 4.54
CA THR A 362 -11.57 8.44 5.13
C THR A 362 -10.07 8.35 4.82
N GLY A 363 -9.56 7.23 4.31
CA GLY A 363 -8.14 7.07 3.92
C GLY A 363 -7.76 7.62 2.53
N GLY A 364 -8.73 8.08 1.74
CA GLY A 364 -8.50 8.62 0.40
C GLY A 364 -7.91 10.04 0.38
N GLY A 365 -7.42 10.47 -0.79
CA GLY A 365 -6.97 11.85 -1.00
C GLY A 365 -5.65 12.20 -0.30
N GLY A 366 -4.78 11.22 -0.07
CA GLY A 366 -3.51 11.36 0.67
C GLY A 366 -3.67 11.31 2.19
N ALA A 367 -4.87 11.08 2.73
CA ALA A 367 -5.16 11.26 4.14
C ALA A 367 -4.41 10.32 5.09
N MET A 368 -3.99 9.15 4.61
CA MET A 368 -3.15 8.23 5.39
C MET A 368 -1.74 8.78 5.65
N SER A 369 -1.26 9.70 4.81
CA SER A 369 0.06 10.34 4.93
C SER A 369 -0.02 11.71 5.60
N MET A 370 -1.17 12.08 6.19
CA MET A 370 -1.40 13.40 6.81
C MET A 370 -1.78 13.22 8.28
N SER A 371 -0.83 12.78 9.09
CA SER A 371 -1.05 12.45 10.50
C SER A 371 -1.60 13.63 11.30
N GLU A 372 -1.27 14.87 10.91
CA GLU A 372 -1.77 16.10 11.53
C GLU A 372 -3.29 16.26 11.43
N TYR A 373 -3.93 15.59 10.46
CA TYR A 373 -5.38 15.62 10.27
C TYR A 373 -6.11 14.39 10.80
N THR A 374 -5.39 13.39 11.35
CA THR A 374 -5.97 12.13 11.83
C THR A 374 -7.13 12.32 12.81
N PRO A 375 -7.04 13.15 13.88
CA PRO A 375 -8.16 13.32 14.80
C PRO A 375 -9.45 13.81 14.13
N ARG A 376 -9.32 14.77 13.20
CA ARG A 376 -10.45 15.35 12.45
C ARG A 376 -11.00 14.36 11.42
N ARG A 377 -10.11 13.62 10.75
CA ARG A 377 -10.46 12.56 9.79
C ARG A 377 -11.27 11.46 10.47
N LEU A 378 -10.78 10.94 11.61
CA LEU A 378 -11.46 9.89 12.38
C LEU A 378 -12.82 10.34 12.90
N LYS A 379 -12.92 11.57 13.44
CA LYS A 379 -14.22 12.16 13.79
C LYS A 379 -15.18 12.20 12.60
N SER A 380 -14.68 12.54 11.41
CA SER A 380 -15.47 12.55 10.17
C SER A 380 -15.83 11.14 9.67
N GLY A 381 -15.12 10.11 10.17
CA GLY A 381 -15.40 8.70 9.93
C GLY A 381 -16.63 8.15 10.65
N LYS A 382 -17.24 8.89 11.59
CA LYS A 382 -18.46 8.47 12.31
C LYS A 382 -19.54 7.93 11.38
N VAL A 383 -19.83 8.65 10.30
CA VAL A 383 -20.84 8.26 9.31
C VAL A 383 -20.51 6.93 8.64
N LYS A 384 -19.22 6.66 8.38
CA LYS A 384 -18.78 5.37 7.83
C LYS A 384 -18.85 4.26 8.89
N ALA A 385 -18.54 4.56 10.15
CA ALA A 385 -18.64 3.59 11.24
C ALA A 385 -20.09 3.13 11.44
N GLU A 386 -21.04 4.06 11.50
CA GLU A 386 -22.48 3.76 11.59
C GLU A 386 -22.96 2.93 10.38
N GLN A 387 -22.44 3.26 9.19
CA GLN A 387 -22.74 2.52 7.97
C GLN A 387 -22.19 1.08 7.99
N LEU A 388 -21.01 0.86 8.56
CA LEU A 388 -20.40 -0.47 8.72
C LEU A 388 -21.19 -1.30 9.74
N GLU A 389 -21.49 -0.72 10.91
CA GLU A 389 -22.25 -1.37 11.97
C GLU A 389 -23.64 -1.81 11.51
N ALA A 390 -24.33 -0.96 10.73
CA ALA A 390 -25.66 -1.27 10.19
C ALA A 390 -25.72 -2.51 9.28
N THR A 391 -24.58 -2.99 8.77
CA THR A 391 -24.53 -4.21 7.93
C THR A 391 -24.68 -5.50 8.75
N GLY A 392 -24.33 -5.44 10.04
CA GLY A 392 -24.22 -6.63 10.90
C GLY A 392 -23.16 -7.65 10.44
N ALA A 393 -22.32 -7.32 9.44
CA ALA A 393 -21.25 -8.19 8.96
C ALA A 393 -20.05 -8.16 9.91
N GLN A 394 -19.23 -9.22 9.88
CA GLN A 394 -17.99 -9.31 10.68
C GLN A 394 -16.74 -9.00 9.84
N ILE A 395 -16.88 -9.01 8.51
CA ILE A 395 -15.80 -8.69 7.58
C ILE A 395 -16.28 -7.60 6.63
N VAL A 396 -15.50 -6.53 6.48
CA VAL A 396 -15.65 -5.58 5.38
C VAL A 396 -14.59 -5.84 4.31
N VAL A 397 -15.05 -6.03 3.09
CA VAL A 397 -14.22 -6.27 1.91
C VAL A 397 -14.10 -4.97 1.11
N THR A 398 -12.92 -4.66 0.59
CA THR A 398 -12.72 -3.50 -0.31
C THR A 398 -11.69 -3.82 -1.38
N SER A 399 -11.87 -3.29 -2.58
CA SER A 399 -10.92 -3.42 -3.69
C SER A 399 -9.89 -2.28 -3.71
N CYS A 400 -9.39 -1.86 -2.54
CA CYS A 400 -8.51 -0.69 -2.45
C CYS A 400 -7.68 -0.68 -1.16
N HIS A 401 -6.36 -0.78 -1.29
CA HIS A 401 -5.40 -0.65 -0.19
C HIS A 401 -5.58 0.58 0.72
N ASN A 402 -5.75 1.81 0.18
CA ASN A 402 -6.01 2.97 1.06
C ASN A 402 -7.34 2.86 1.83
N CYS A 403 -8.31 2.10 1.29
CA CYS A 403 -9.54 1.82 2.01
C CYS A 403 -9.30 0.76 3.09
N VAL A 404 -8.37 -0.18 2.90
CA VAL A 404 -7.96 -1.12 3.96
C VAL A 404 -7.52 -0.35 5.20
N ASP A 405 -6.53 0.54 5.05
CA ASP A 405 -6.02 1.33 6.19
C ASP A 405 -7.11 2.26 6.78
N GLY A 406 -7.82 2.99 5.91
CA GLY A 406 -8.84 3.94 6.34
C GLY A 406 -10.01 3.27 7.09
N LEU A 407 -10.42 2.07 6.66
CA LEU A 407 -11.45 1.28 7.33
C LEU A 407 -10.92 0.67 8.63
N GLN A 408 -9.69 0.16 8.65
CA GLN A 408 -9.06 -0.36 9.87
C GLN A 408 -9.00 0.72 10.96
N ASP A 409 -8.60 1.93 10.58
CA ASP A 409 -8.58 3.10 11.45
C ASP A 409 -9.96 3.44 12.03
N VAL A 410 -10.98 3.49 11.17
CA VAL A 410 -12.37 3.76 11.58
C VAL A 410 -12.88 2.66 12.51
N ILE A 411 -12.68 1.39 12.16
CA ILE A 411 -13.07 0.22 12.96
C ILE A 411 -12.42 0.26 14.34
N ARG A 412 -11.10 0.51 14.40
CA ARG A 412 -10.35 0.61 15.66
C ARG A 412 -10.83 1.78 16.52
N HIS A 413 -11.01 2.95 15.91
CA HIS A 413 -11.43 4.16 16.62
C HIS A 413 -12.83 4.03 17.23
N TYR A 414 -13.77 3.43 16.49
CA TYR A 414 -15.15 3.22 16.95
C TYR A 414 -15.39 1.86 17.60
N LYS A 415 -14.34 1.03 17.75
CA LYS A 415 -14.37 -0.29 18.39
C LYS A 415 -15.42 -1.25 17.79
N LEU A 416 -15.51 -1.26 16.46
CA LEU A 416 -16.40 -2.18 15.75
C LEU A 416 -15.77 -3.59 15.76
N ASP A 417 -16.58 -4.63 15.95
CA ASP A 417 -16.13 -6.02 15.87
C ASP A 417 -16.09 -6.49 14.41
N MET A 418 -15.18 -5.90 13.64
CA MET A 418 -15.03 -6.15 12.22
C MET A 418 -13.56 -6.31 11.81
N LYS A 419 -13.32 -7.12 10.78
CA LYS A 419 -12.01 -7.21 10.10
C LYS A 419 -12.11 -6.64 8.69
N VAL A 420 -10.99 -6.12 8.19
CA VAL A 420 -10.89 -5.64 6.81
C VAL A 420 -10.10 -6.63 5.98
N THR A 421 -10.57 -6.93 4.76
CA THR A 421 -9.88 -7.80 3.80
C THR A 421 -10.11 -7.30 2.37
N GLN A 422 -9.42 -7.92 1.41
CA GLN A 422 -9.50 -7.62 -0.02
C GLN A 422 -10.18 -8.77 -0.77
N LEU A 423 -10.63 -8.54 -2.00
CA LEU A 423 -11.32 -9.59 -2.77
C LEU A 423 -10.35 -10.73 -3.11
N VAL A 424 -9.10 -10.41 -3.46
CA VAL A 424 -8.04 -11.36 -3.79
C VAL A 424 -7.82 -12.39 -2.68
N ASN A 425 -7.83 -11.96 -1.41
CA ASN A 425 -7.70 -12.87 -0.28
C ASN A 425 -8.87 -13.84 -0.18
N LEU A 426 -10.09 -13.36 -0.44
CA LEU A 426 -11.29 -14.20 -0.38
C LEU A 426 -11.37 -15.16 -1.57
N VAL A 427 -10.93 -14.74 -2.76
CA VAL A 427 -10.84 -15.61 -3.94
C VAL A 427 -9.77 -16.67 -3.73
N ALA A 428 -8.57 -16.31 -3.29
CA ALA A 428 -7.49 -17.26 -3.00
C ALA A 428 -7.91 -18.25 -1.90
N LYS A 429 -8.58 -17.78 -0.84
CA LYS A 429 -9.15 -18.65 0.19
C LYS A 429 -10.26 -19.56 -0.33
N ALA A 430 -11.02 -19.15 -1.35
CA ALA A 430 -12.04 -20.00 -1.98
C ALA A 430 -11.47 -20.94 -3.05
N LEU A 431 -10.23 -20.72 -3.52
CA LEU A 431 -9.63 -21.43 -4.64
C LEU A 431 -9.51 -22.93 -4.36
N VAL A 432 -10.07 -23.76 -5.24
CA VAL A 432 -9.92 -25.21 -5.17
C VAL A 432 -8.64 -25.58 -5.90
N VAL A 433 -7.58 -25.88 -5.15
CA VAL A 433 -6.32 -26.36 -5.70
C VAL A 433 -6.50 -27.81 -6.11
N GLU A 434 -6.53 -28.06 -7.42
CA GLU A 434 -6.48 -29.42 -7.94
C GLU A 434 -5.02 -29.87 -7.84
N LYS A 435 -4.69 -30.62 -6.78
CA LYS A 435 -3.39 -31.27 -6.71
C LYS A 435 -3.18 -32.08 -7.98
N PRO A 436 -2.03 -31.98 -8.66
CA PRO A 436 -1.69 -32.91 -9.72
C PRO A 436 -1.87 -34.32 -9.15
N VAL A 437 -2.71 -35.14 -9.79
CA VAL A 437 -2.67 -36.57 -9.52
C VAL A 437 -1.24 -36.97 -9.83
N PRO A 438 -0.48 -37.56 -8.90
CA PRO A 438 0.84 -38.06 -9.22
C PRO A 438 0.64 -39.00 -10.40
N VAL A 439 1.16 -38.60 -11.56
CA VAL A 439 1.21 -39.49 -12.71
C VAL A 439 2.10 -40.61 -12.23
N GLU A 440 1.51 -41.78 -11.93
CA GLU A 440 2.30 -42.99 -11.74
C GLU A 440 3.25 -43.04 -12.94
N ALA A 441 4.54 -42.95 -12.65
CA ALA A 441 5.57 -43.03 -13.66
C ALA A 441 5.28 -44.28 -14.46
N VAL A 442 4.94 -44.13 -15.73
CA VAL A 442 4.94 -45.27 -16.66
C VAL A 442 6.38 -45.76 -16.65
N PRO A 443 6.68 -46.96 -16.10
CA PRO A 443 8.05 -47.42 -16.02
C PRO A 443 8.61 -47.43 -17.43
N THR A 444 9.79 -46.86 -17.59
CA THR A 444 10.48 -46.89 -18.88
C THR A 444 10.86 -48.34 -19.20
N PRO A 445 10.93 -48.74 -20.48
CA PRO A 445 11.32 -50.11 -20.88
C PRO A 445 12.70 -50.57 -20.36
N ALA A 446 13.49 -49.66 -19.78
CA ALA A 446 14.78 -49.95 -19.15
C ALA A 446 14.64 -50.51 -17.72
N GLU A 447 13.51 -50.26 -17.03
CA GLU A 447 13.29 -50.71 -15.64
C GLU A 447 12.65 -52.10 -15.54
N GLU A 448 11.99 -52.59 -16.61
CA GLU A 448 11.52 -53.98 -16.71
C GLU A 448 12.68 -55.00 -16.80
N VAL A 449 13.88 -54.57 -17.21
CA VAL A 449 15.06 -55.45 -17.30
C VAL A 449 15.83 -55.52 -15.97
N ALA A 450 15.69 -54.54 -15.09
CA ALA A 450 16.31 -54.51 -13.77
C ALA A 450 15.50 -55.25 -12.69
N ALA A 451 14.18 -55.41 -12.90
CA ALA A 451 13.28 -56.05 -11.95
C ALA A 451 13.40 -57.60 -11.88
N ILE A 452 14.13 -58.24 -12.80
CA ILE A 452 14.25 -59.71 -12.87
C ILE A 452 15.46 -60.23 -12.04
N THR A 453 16.36 -59.37 -11.58
CA THR A 453 17.63 -59.78 -10.93
C THR A 453 17.73 -59.49 -9.43
N ALA A 454 16.65 -59.07 -8.76
CA ALA A 454 16.68 -58.70 -7.35
C ALA A 454 15.79 -59.55 -6.41
N GLU A 455 15.34 -60.74 -6.83
CA GLU A 455 14.65 -61.70 -5.96
C GLU A 455 15.61 -62.76 -5.37
N VAL A 456 16.66 -62.37 -4.64
CA VAL A 456 17.25 -63.22 -3.60
C VAL A 456 17.97 -62.35 -2.55
N SER A 457 17.30 -62.02 -1.45
CA SER A 457 17.88 -62.12 -0.09
C SER A 457 16.88 -61.64 0.95
N ALA A 458 16.52 -62.56 1.84
CA ALA A 458 15.59 -62.40 2.95
C ALA A 458 16.17 -61.56 4.11
N ALA A 459 15.31 -60.88 4.88
CA ALA A 459 15.00 -61.20 6.30
C ALA A 459 14.29 -60.05 7.02
N THR A 460 13.37 -60.43 7.91
CA THR A 460 12.30 -59.68 8.58
C THR A 460 12.74 -58.93 9.88
N PRO A 461 11.88 -58.27 10.69
CA PRO A 461 12.10 -56.88 11.14
C PRO A 461 12.20 -56.70 12.68
N ALA A 462 12.54 -55.49 13.15
CA ALA A 462 12.17 -55.00 14.48
C ALA A 462 12.29 -53.45 14.57
N PRO A 463 11.63 -52.80 15.54
CA PRO A 463 10.99 -51.49 15.39
C PRO A 463 11.89 -50.31 15.80
N VAL A 464 11.72 -49.17 15.13
CA VAL A 464 12.28 -47.90 15.60
C VAL A 464 11.25 -47.21 16.50
N ALA A 465 11.69 -46.97 17.72
CA ALA A 465 10.98 -46.27 18.76
C ALA A 465 10.65 -44.82 18.37
N ALA A 466 9.52 -44.34 18.89
CA ALA A 466 9.20 -42.93 18.96
C ALA A 466 10.31 -42.17 19.70
N ALA A 467 10.82 -41.13 19.08
CA ALA A 467 11.65 -40.12 19.71
C ALA A 467 10.91 -38.78 19.62
N ASP A 468 10.92 -38.07 20.74
CA ASP A 468 10.12 -36.91 21.09
C ASP A 468 10.17 -35.78 20.05
N ALA A 469 8.99 -35.24 19.74
CA ALA A 469 8.83 -34.02 18.98
C ALA A 469 9.16 -32.81 19.87
N ALA A 470 10.32 -32.18 19.64
CA ALA A 470 10.50 -30.77 20.00
C ALA A 470 9.57 -29.90 19.11
N PRO A 471 9.00 -28.79 19.62
CA PRO A 471 8.14 -27.93 18.82
C PRO A 471 8.96 -27.20 17.75
N ARG A 472 8.46 -27.23 16.52
CA ARG A 472 9.02 -26.50 15.36
C ARG A 472 9.03 -24.99 15.64
N GLY A 473 10.13 -24.31 15.31
CA GLY A 473 10.30 -22.85 15.45
C GLY A 473 10.86 -22.32 16.79
N SER A 474 11.38 -23.15 17.69
CA SER A 474 12.02 -22.68 18.94
C SER A 474 13.38 -21.98 18.66
N LEU A 475 13.74 -20.96 19.47
CA LEU A 475 15.07 -20.34 19.48
C LEU A 475 16.02 -20.99 20.51
N ASP A 476 15.64 -22.15 21.05
CA ASP A 476 16.46 -22.92 21.99
C ASP A 476 17.88 -23.15 21.45
N GLY A 477 18.88 -22.77 22.24
CA GLY A 477 20.30 -22.97 21.92
C GLY A 477 20.96 -21.83 21.16
N TYR A 478 20.20 -20.81 20.72
CA TYR A 478 20.76 -19.60 20.10
C TYR A 478 21.07 -18.51 21.15
N THR A 479 22.20 -17.85 20.98
CA THR A 479 22.56 -16.63 21.72
C THR A 479 22.37 -15.41 20.84
N ILE A 480 21.57 -14.44 21.28
CA ILE A 480 21.28 -13.21 20.51
C ILE A 480 21.73 -11.99 21.30
N LEU A 481 22.52 -11.11 20.69
CA LEU A 481 22.91 -9.82 21.26
C LEU A 481 21.96 -8.71 20.81
N VAL A 482 21.19 -8.14 21.72
CA VAL A 482 20.30 -7.00 21.46
C VAL A 482 21.03 -5.70 21.77
N THR A 483 21.20 -4.84 20.76
CA THR A 483 21.90 -3.55 20.89
C THR A 483 21.00 -2.37 20.56
N ASP A 484 20.70 -1.55 21.57
CA ASP A 484 19.88 -0.34 21.46
C ASP A 484 20.13 0.59 22.65
N ASP A 485 20.17 1.91 22.44
CA ASP A 485 20.36 2.87 23.54
C ASP A 485 19.08 3.11 24.37
N GLU A 486 17.92 2.72 23.86
CA GLU A 486 16.64 2.81 24.58
C GLU A 486 16.43 1.58 25.49
N PRO A 487 16.52 1.71 26.84
CA PRO A 487 16.43 0.56 27.75
C PRO A 487 15.09 -0.17 27.68
N ASP A 488 14.01 0.56 27.40
CA ASP A 488 12.66 0.00 27.25
C ASP A 488 12.58 -0.93 26.03
N PHE A 489 13.26 -0.57 24.92
CA PHE A 489 13.30 -1.42 23.73
C PHE A 489 14.15 -2.67 23.95
N VAL A 490 15.34 -2.53 24.56
CA VAL A 490 16.19 -3.68 24.91
C VAL A 490 15.43 -4.66 25.79
N THR A 491 14.72 -4.16 26.82
CA THR A 491 13.90 -4.99 27.71
C THR A 491 12.79 -5.70 26.94
N PHE A 492 12.07 -4.99 26.08
CA PHE A 492 11.00 -5.56 25.26
C PHE A 492 11.49 -6.66 24.31
N ALA A 493 12.54 -6.39 23.53
CA ALA A 493 13.09 -7.35 22.59
C ALA A 493 13.70 -8.56 23.30
N SER A 494 14.39 -8.35 24.43
CA SER A 494 14.94 -9.43 25.23
C SER A 494 13.85 -10.36 25.76
N ALA A 495 12.80 -9.80 26.36
CA ALA A 495 11.69 -10.59 26.91
C ALA A 495 11.05 -11.49 25.84
N ILE A 496 10.80 -10.95 24.64
CA ILE A 496 10.23 -11.72 23.52
C ILE A 496 11.14 -12.88 23.10
N LEU A 497 12.44 -12.63 22.96
CA LEU A 497 13.40 -13.62 22.49
C LEU A 497 13.66 -14.71 23.55
N GLU A 498 13.74 -14.33 24.82
CA GLU A 498 13.88 -15.25 25.96
C GLU A 498 12.65 -16.14 26.12
N ASP A 499 11.43 -15.59 26.00
CA ASP A 499 10.17 -16.35 26.02
C ASP A 499 10.10 -17.42 24.92
N HIS A 500 10.92 -17.27 23.86
CA HIS A 500 11.01 -18.20 22.74
C HIS A 500 12.28 -19.07 22.75
N GLY A 501 13.04 -19.09 23.86
CA GLY A 501 14.14 -20.04 24.10
C GLY A 501 15.56 -19.51 23.83
N ALA A 502 15.72 -18.28 23.35
CA ALA A 502 17.04 -17.71 23.09
C ALA A 502 17.73 -17.27 24.39
N ARG A 503 19.06 -17.42 24.46
CA ARG A 503 19.88 -16.70 25.44
C ARG A 503 20.11 -15.28 24.95
N VAL A 504 19.61 -14.28 25.66
CA VAL A 504 19.78 -12.87 25.24
C VAL A 504 20.93 -12.21 25.99
N LEU A 505 21.80 -11.53 25.22
CA LEU A 505 22.81 -10.60 25.70
C LEU A 505 22.33 -9.18 25.39
N GLN A 506 22.65 -8.22 26.25
CA GLN A 506 22.21 -6.84 26.10
C GLN A 506 23.42 -5.93 25.96
N ALA A 507 23.30 -4.90 25.11
CA ALA A 507 24.24 -3.80 25.02
C ALA A 507 23.47 -2.49 24.80
N HIS A 508 23.90 -1.42 25.46
CA HIS A 508 23.26 -0.11 25.41
C HIS A 508 24.10 0.93 24.64
N SER A 509 25.21 0.51 24.05
CA SER A 509 26.08 1.35 23.25
C SER A 509 26.87 0.54 22.22
N GLY A 510 27.35 1.21 21.18
CA GLY A 510 28.18 0.59 20.15
C GLY A 510 29.47 -0.07 20.66
N GLU A 511 30.15 0.54 21.65
CA GLU A 511 31.38 -0.02 22.21
C GLU A 511 31.11 -1.24 23.10
N GLU A 512 30.05 -1.19 23.92
CA GLU A 512 29.61 -2.33 24.73
C GLU A 512 29.19 -3.52 23.85
N ALA A 513 28.53 -3.24 22.74
CA ALA A 513 28.15 -4.24 21.76
C ALA A 513 29.37 -4.92 21.11
N MET A 514 30.37 -4.14 20.72
CA MET A 514 31.65 -4.66 20.19
C MET A 514 32.37 -5.54 21.21
N GLU A 515 32.49 -5.09 22.46
CA GLU A 515 33.15 -5.84 23.53
C GLU A 515 32.41 -7.15 23.84
N THR A 516 31.09 -7.09 23.94
CA THR A 516 30.24 -8.25 24.23
C THR A 516 30.23 -9.24 23.07
N ALA A 517 30.15 -8.77 21.83
CA ALA A 517 30.23 -9.62 20.65
C ALA A 517 31.56 -10.39 20.59
N ARG A 518 32.69 -9.76 20.89
CA ARG A 518 34.01 -10.45 20.92
C ARG A 518 34.12 -11.44 22.07
N ARG A 519 33.57 -11.11 23.24
CA ARG A 519 33.68 -11.95 24.43
C ARG A 519 32.79 -13.19 24.35
N GLU A 520 31.57 -13.03 23.88
CA GLU A 520 30.52 -14.06 23.95
C GLU A 520 30.26 -14.76 22.62
N MET A 521 30.68 -14.18 21.49
CA MET A 521 30.46 -14.71 20.13
C MET A 521 29.00 -15.16 19.90
N PRO A 522 28.03 -14.22 19.92
CA PRO A 522 26.62 -14.55 19.72
C PRO A 522 26.36 -15.14 18.32
N ASP A 523 25.22 -15.81 18.15
CA ASP A 523 24.79 -16.36 16.87
C ASP A 523 24.16 -15.29 15.96
N LEU A 524 23.61 -14.23 16.56
CA LEU A 524 23.08 -13.06 15.86
C LEU A 524 23.15 -11.82 16.74
N MET A 525 23.29 -10.65 16.11
CA MET A 525 23.21 -9.36 16.78
C MET A 525 22.14 -8.46 16.15
N THR A 526 21.27 -7.85 16.96
CA THR A 526 20.45 -6.71 16.52
C THR A 526 21.20 -5.42 16.77
N LEU A 527 21.09 -4.45 15.85
CA LEU A 527 21.81 -3.18 15.95
C LEU A 527 20.93 -1.99 15.56
N ASP A 528 20.78 -1.03 16.48
CA ASP A 528 20.22 0.28 16.15
C ASP A 528 21.24 1.21 15.48
N LEU A 529 20.75 2.03 14.55
CA LEU A 529 21.58 3.01 13.83
C LEU A 529 21.61 4.38 14.50
N SER A 530 20.64 4.67 15.37
CA SER A 530 20.39 5.98 15.98
C SER A 530 20.87 6.04 17.43
N MET A 531 22.02 5.45 17.74
CA MET A 531 22.58 5.48 19.10
C MET A 531 23.47 6.72 19.36
N PRO A 532 23.45 7.31 20.58
CA PRO A 532 24.38 8.34 21.03
C PRO A 532 25.83 7.86 21.05
N GLY A 533 26.76 8.72 20.64
CA GLY A 533 28.20 8.41 20.61
C GLY A 533 28.64 7.85 19.25
N THR A 534 29.15 6.62 19.23
CA THR A 534 29.54 5.92 18.00
C THR A 534 28.26 5.54 17.23
N SER A 535 28.09 6.07 16.02
CA SER A 535 26.90 5.76 15.20
C SER A 535 26.82 4.25 14.93
N GLY A 536 25.62 3.67 14.98
CA GLY A 536 25.43 2.25 14.66
C GLY A 536 25.92 1.85 13.26
N SER A 537 25.92 2.80 12.32
CA SER A 537 26.52 2.59 10.99
C SER A 537 28.05 2.39 11.03
N GLU A 538 28.74 3.07 11.95
CA GLU A 538 30.19 2.93 12.18
C GLU A 538 30.51 1.64 12.93
N VAL A 539 29.69 1.26 13.90
CA VAL A 539 29.78 -0.04 14.59
C VAL A 539 29.65 -1.18 13.58
N PHE A 540 28.65 -1.12 12.70
CA PHE A 540 28.43 -2.10 11.65
C PHE A 540 29.66 -2.25 10.73
N GLU A 541 30.22 -1.14 10.24
CA GLU A 541 31.41 -1.18 9.38
C GLU A 541 32.63 -1.73 10.11
N ARG A 542 32.83 -1.35 11.38
CA ARG A 542 33.91 -1.87 12.22
C ARG A 542 33.79 -3.38 12.43
N MET A 543 32.58 -3.88 12.69
CA MET A 543 32.32 -5.32 12.83
C MET A 543 32.59 -6.08 11.53
N ARG A 544 32.11 -5.57 10.39
CA ARG A 544 32.32 -6.22 9.09
C ARG A 544 33.79 -6.27 8.65
N ARG A 545 34.62 -5.32 9.10
CA ARG A 545 36.08 -5.30 8.86
C ARG A 545 36.90 -6.06 9.90
N ASP A 546 36.26 -6.52 10.97
CA ASP A 546 36.93 -7.28 12.02
C ASP A 546 37.15 -8.74 11.56
N PRO A 547 38.37 -9.29 11.66
CA PRO A 547 38.65 -10.67 11.26
C PRO A 547 37.84 -11.73 12.02
N GLU A 548 37.43 -11.46 13.26
CA GLU A 548 36.71 -12.40 14.13
C GLU A 548 35.18 -12.18 14.06
N LEU A 549 34.73 -10.92 13.94
CA LEU A 549 33.30 -10.58 13.91
C LEU A 549 32.71 -10.41 12.51
N GLY A 550 33.52 -10.39 11.44
CA GLY A 550 33.05 -10.06 10.09
C GLY A 550 31.95 -10.98 9.56
N GLN A 551 31.89 -12.22 10.05
CA GLN A 551 30.89 -13.23 9.68
C GLN A 551 29.65 -13.24 10.59
N LEU A 552 29.65 -12.51 11.70
CA LEU A 552 28.51 -12.44 12.60
C LEU A 552 27.27 -11.94 11.84
N PRO A 553 26.13 -12.66 11.89
CA PRO A 553 24.86 -12.15 11.38
C PRO A 553 24.44 -10.90 12.15
N ILE A 554 24.27 -9.79 11.43
CA ILE A 554 23.80 -8.52 12.01
C ILE A 554 22.47 -8.16 11.37
N PHE A 555 21.47 -7.91 12.21
CA PHE A 555 20.13 -7.50 11.82
C PHE A 555 19.84 -6.07 12.31
N ILE A 556 19.53 -5.16 11.39
CA ILE A 556 19.39 -3.74 11.74
C ILE A 556 17.97 -3.44 12.21
N ILE A 557 17.83 -2.76 13.35
CA ILE A 557 16.55 -2.30 13.87
C ILE A 557 16.62 -0.80 14.09
N THR A 558 15.93 0.01 13.30
CA THR A 558 16.08 1.47 13.37
C THR A 558 14.75 2.21 13.45
N GLY A 559 14.72 3.30 14.22
CA GLY A 559 13.62 4.28 14.20
C GLY A 559 13.74 5.34 13.10
N GLN A 560 14.87 5.37 12.39
CA GLN A 560 15.17 6.31 11.30
C GLN A 560 15.52 5.52 10.02
N PRO A 561 14.52 5.16 9.18
CA PRO A 561 14.73 4.36 7.97
C PRO A 561 15.68 5.01 6.96
N GLU A 562 15.78 6.34 6.94
CA GLU A 562 16.67 7.11 6.09
C GLU A 562 18.17 6.81 6.34
N LEU A 563 18.54 6.41 7.56
CA LEU A 563 19.93 6.07 7.90
C LEU A 563 20.39 4.76 7.27
N ARG A 564 19.47 3.93 6.75
CA ARG A 564 19.80 2.67 6.06
C ARG A 564 20.69 2.92 4.83
N ARG A 565 20.52 4.03 4.13
CA ARG A 565 21.35 4.42 2.96
C ARG A 565 22.85 4.44 3.31
N LEU A 566 23.18 4.82 4.54
CA LEU A 566 24.57 4.89 5.01
C LEU A 566 25.26 3.51 5.11
N ILE A 567 24.50 2.42 5.08
CA ILE A 567 25.02 1.05 5.09
C ILE A 567 25.26 0.56 3.65
N TYR A 568 24.29 0.79 2.76
CA TYR A 568 24.38 0.35 1.36
C TYR A 568 25.46 1.07 0.54
N ASP A 569 25.80 2.31 0.91
CA ASP A 569 26.87 3.06 0.24
C ASP A 569 28.29 2.58 0.62
N ARG A 570 28.43 1.56 1.46
CA ARG A 570 29.73 1.05 1.95
C ARG A 570 30.13 -0.25 1.28
N ASP A 571 31.44 -0.39 1.02
CA ASP A 571 32.05 -1.61 0.46
C ASP A 571 32.31 -2.66 1.56
N VAL A 572 31.23 -3.16 2.16
CA VAL A 572 31.24 -4.24 3.18
C VAL A 572 30.04 -5.15 2.98
N ARG A 573 30.08 -6.38 3.52
CA ARG A 573 28.95 -7.31 3.47
C ARG A 573 27.70 -6.69 4.11
N SER A 574 26.59 -6.71 3.38
CA SER A 574 25.27 -6.25 3.83
C SER A 574 24.80 -6.96 5.12
N PRO A 575 23.94 -6.34 5.95
CA PRO A 575 23.31 -7.02 7.07
C PRO A 575 22.31 -8.07 6.56
N GLU A 576 21.91 -9.00 7.43
CA GLU A 576 20.99 -10.09 7.07
C GLU A 576 19.52 -9.64 7.00
N GLY A 577 19.24 -8.39 7.39
CA GLY A 577 17.95 -7.76 7.20
C GLY A 577 17.78 -6.48 8.02
N TYR A 578 16.60 -5.88 7.86
CA TYR A 578 16.23 -4.61 8.48
C TYR A 578 14.81 -4.64 9.00
N LEU A 579 14.56 -3.94 10.11
CA LEU A 579 13.22 -3.71 10.65
C LEU A 579 13.08 -2.26 11.14
N ASP A 580 11.93 -1.65 10.84
CA ASP A 580 11.61 -0.29 11.28
C ASP A 580 10.87 -0.31 12.63
N LYS A 581 11.24 0.56 13.57
CA LYS A 581 10.44 0.83 14.76
C LYS A 581 9.18 1.64 14.38
N PRO A 582 7.99 1.38 14.98
CA PRO A 582 7.73 0.46 16.09
C PRO A 582 7.58 -1.01 15.64
N ILE A 583 8.12 -1.92 16.46
CA ILE A 583 8.16 -3.35 16.17
C ILE A 583 7.02 -4.09 16.84
N THR A 584 6.48 -5.10 16.15
CA THR A 584 5.55 -6.08 16.72
C THR A 584 6.30 -7.36 17.07
N GLU A 585 5.81 -8.10 18.07
CA GLU A 585 6.37 -9.39 18.49
C GLU A 585 6.53 -10.37 17.31
N GLN A 586 5.46 -10.54 16.53
CA GLN A 586 5.47 -11.39 15.34
C GLN A 586 6.50 -10.94 14.31
N GLY A 587 6.65 -9.62 14.11
CA GLY A 587 7.64 -9.05 13.20
C GLY A 587 9.07 -9.29 13.67
N LEU A 588 9.35 -9.17 14.97
CA LEU A 588 10.68 -9.44 15.53
C LEU A 588 11.05 -10.92 15.36
N LEU A 589 10.18 -11.83 15.80
CA LEU A 589 10.44 -13.27 15.75
C LEU A 589 10.60 -13.80 14.33
N PHE A 590 9.75 -13.35 13.41
CA PHE A 590 9.82 -13.73 11.99
C PHE A 590 11.20 -13.39 11.40
N ASN A 591 11.66 -12.16 11.60
CA ASN A 591 12.91 -11.68 11.02
C ASN A 591 14.15 -12.30 11.67
N ILE A 592 14.15 -12.51 12.98
CA ILE A 592 15.27 -13.12 13.71
C ILE A 592 15.44 -14.60 13.32
N ARG A 593 14.34 -15.35 13.20
CA ARG A 593 14.36 -16.74 12.74
C ARG A 593 14.87 -16.85 11.30
N LYS A 594 14.45 -15.94 10.41
CA LYS A 594 14.96 -15.83 9.05
C LYS A 594 16.48 -15.63 9.04
N ALA A 595 16.98 -14.67 9.82
CA ALA A 595 18.42 -14.36 9.87
C ALA A 595 19.27 -15.49 10.49
N LEU A 596 18.68 -16.34 11.33
CA LEU A 596 19.33 -17.52 11.91
C LEU A 596 19.13 -18.82 11.10
N ASN A 597 18.39 -18.78 9.98
CA ASN A 597 17.99 -19.94 9.18
C ASN A 597 17.30 -21.05 10.00
N VAL A 598 16.47 -20.68 10.99
CA VAL A 598 15.70 -21.65 11.80
C VAL A 598 14.45 -22.07 11.02
N PRO A 599 14.26 -23.38 10.70
CA PRO A 599 13.05 -23.86 10.01
C PRO A 599 11.79 -23.55 10.81
N HIS A 600 10.77 -23.01 10.14
CA HIS A 600 9.49 -22.63 10.76
C HIS A 600 8.61 -23.83 11.13
#